data_AF-A0AAE0LX04-F1
#
_entry.id   AF-A0AAE0LX04-F1
#
_cell.length_a   1.000
_cell.length_b   1.000
_cell.length_c   1.000
_cell.angle_alpha   90.00
_cell.angle_beta   90.00
_cell.angle_gamma   90.00
#
_symmetry.space_group_name_H-M   'P 1'
#
loop_
_entity.id
_entity.type
_entity.pdbx_description
1 polymer ?
#
loop_
_entity_poly.entity_id
_entity_poly.type
_entity_poly.pdbx_seq_one_letter_code
_entity_poly.pdbx_strand_id
1 'polypeptide(L)'
;MADRFIPVVDTRENDEGGSDCTEDTVPNCYTPTSESLDNPGLDPATTPMPPQTTDEPKGSKKASAAKPGPGFIEMRMTPAEWTDKPWVAFLVIGCEDVPRLMREGFFWSTENVVPEEGYISDNIRKECEGLGCRHKRTWIIADKANDKAPQWKGRLEVTSPLLATLAAFRVKDLSRKNVYASYAWNWAGKLIYNYDYRYPKHNFNCIYDDEPLKVARRKTNAE
;
A
#
# COMPACT_ATOMS: atom_id res chain seq x y z
N MET A 1 30.31 10.31 46.97
CA MET A 1 31.78 10.48 46.98
C MET A 1 32.41 9.14 46.66
N ALA A 2 32.93 9.01 45.42
CA ALA A 2 34.04 8.15 45.01
C ALA A 2 33.98 8.09 43.47
N ASP A 3 34.72 9.00 42.84
CA ASP A 3 35.02 9.04 41.42
C ASP A 3 35.68 7.74 40.95
N ARG A 4 35.33 7.28 39.76
CA ARG A 4 36.19 6.41 38.96
C ARG A 4 36.35 7.01 37.56
N PHE A 5 37.52 7.61 37.39
CA PHE A 5 38.15 7.96 36.13
C PHE A 5 38.24 6.74 35.20
N ILE A 6 37.91 6.95 33.92
CA ILE A 6 38.30 6.08 32.80
C ILE A 6 39.25 6.91 31.92
N PRO A 7 40.46 6.44 31.60
CA PRO A 7 41.38 7.17 30.76
C PRO A 7 40.98 7.13 29.28
N VAL A 8 41.07 8.30 28.64
CA VAL A 8 41.08 8.51 27.20
C VAL A 8 42.42 8.00 26.66
N VAL A 9 42.39 7.11 25.67
CA VAL A 9 43.55 6.77 24.85
C VAL A 9 43.29 7.30 23.44
N ASP A 10 44.13 8.27 23.08
CA ASP A 10 44.30 8.85 21.76
C ASP A 10 45.56 8.24 21.14
N THR A 11 45.42 7.65 19.95
CA THR A 11 46.53 7.35 19.05
C THR A 11 46.06 7.55 17.61
N ARG A 12 46.30 8.76 17.10
CA ARG A 12 47.09 9.10 15.90
C ARG A 12 47.06 8.17 14.67
N GLU A 13 46.69 8.82 13.55
CA GLU A 13 47.45 9.00 12.29
C GLU A 13 48.08 7.77 11.61
N ASN A 14 47.68 7.59 10.34
CA ASN A 14 48.39 7.09 9.15
C ASN A 14 47.38 6.34 8.28
N ASP A 15 47.34 6.43 6.96
CA ASP A 15 48.02 7.27 6.00
C ASP A 15 47.24 7.14 4.68
N GLU A 16 47.58 8.01 3.76
CA GLU A 16 47.05 8.17 2.41
C GLU A 16 47.17 6.89 1.55
N GLY A 17 46.15 6.66 0.72
CA GLY A 17 46.17 5.63 -0.31
C GLY A 17 45.07 5.88 -1.33
N GLY A 18 45.36 6.73 -2.31
CA GLY A 18 44.43 7.11 -3.37
C GLY A 18 44.26 6.07 -4.48
N SER A 19 43.46 6.50 -5.47
CA SER A 19 43.25 5.91 -6.79
C SER A 19 42.28 4.74 -6.86
N ASP A 20 41.09 4.95 -7.42
CA ASP A 20 40.91 4.91 -8.87
C ASP A 20 39.43 5.16 -9.20
N CYS A 21 39.17 6.18 -10.01
CA CYS A 21 37.84 6.48 -10.54
C CYS A 21 37.78 5.85 -11.92
N THR A 22 37.08 4.71 -12.05
CA THR A 22 36.64 4.22 -13.35
C THR A 22 35.13 4.47 -13.51
N GLU A 23 34.85 5.18 -14.59
CA GLU A 23 33.56 5.51 -15.17
C GLU A 23 32.79 4.24 -15.60
N ASP A 24 31.54 4.49 -16.00
CA ASP A 24 30.69 3.62 -16.83
C ASP A 24 29.94 2.50 -16.13
N THR A 25 28.69 2.80 -15.76
CA THR A 25 27.52 2.39 -16.57
C THR A 25 26.25 2.72 -15.78
N VAL A 26 25.63 3.85 -16.10
CA VAL A 26 24.29 4.20 -15.62
C VAL A 26 23.28 3.53 -16.56
N PRO A 27 22.36 2.66 -16.10
CA PRO A 27 21.29 2.16 -16.94
C PRO A 27 20.26 3.26 -17.17
N ASN A 28 20.40 3.87 -18.34
CA ASN A 28 19.44 4.58 -19.19
C ASN A 28 18.05 4.89 -18.60
N CYS A 29 17.76 6.18 -18.55
CA CYS A 29 16.44 6.74 -18.28
C CYS A 29 15.46 6.36 -19.40
N TYR A 30 14.28 5.87 -19.03
CA TYR A 30 13.18 5.66 -19.96
C TYR A 30 12.68 7.00 -20.51
N THR A 31 12.89 7.24 -21.80
CA THR A 31 12.11 8.20 -22.59
C THR A 31 10.84 7.52 -23.11
N PRO A 32 9.64 8.08 -22.89
CA PRO A 32 8.45 7.65 -23.62
C PRO A 32 8.53 8.21 -25.05
N THR A 33 8.65 7.32 -26.03
CA THR A 33 8.49 7.66 -27.44
C THR A 33 7.07 8.17 -27.66
N SER A 34 6.94 9.44 -28.03
CA SER A 34 5.73 10.01 -28.60
C SER A 34 5.62 9.55 -30.05
N GLU A 35 4.76 8.57 -30.33
CA GLU A 35 4.20 8.39 -31.67
C GLU A 35 2.72 8.79 -31.64
N SER A 36 2.42 9.85 -32.37
CA SER A 36 1.07 10.29 -32.66
C SER A 36 0.94 10.43 -34.18
N LEU A 37 -0.25 10.07 -34.67
CA LEU A 37 -0.86 10.42 -35.97
C LEU A 37 -0.35 9.54 -37.13
N ASP A 38 -1.16 8.88 -37.96
CA ASP A 38 -2.57 9.03 -38.34
C ASP A 38 -3.08 7.73 -38.96
N ASN A 39 -4.38 7.45 -38.85
CA ASN A 39 -5.09 6.92 -40.02
C ASN A 39 -6.59 7.27 -39.97
N PRO A 40 -7.15 7.87 -41.04
CA PRO A 40 -8.51 8.38 -41.03
C PRO A 40 -9.53 7.31 -41.44
N GLY A 41 -10.67 7.34 -40.72
CA GLY A 41 -12.04 7.17 -41.21
C GLY A 41 -12.37 5.99 -42.13
N LEU A 42 -13.27 5.11 -41.65
CA LEU A 42 -14.35 4.51 -42.44
C LEU A 42 -15.38 3.85 -41.48
N ASP A 43 -16.45 4.59 -41.20
CA ASP A 43 -17.81 4.05 -40.98
C ASP A 43 -18.62 4.39 -42.26
N PRO A 44 -19.78 3.77 -42.58
CA PRO A 44 -20.66 2.98 -41.71
C PRO A 44 -21.27 1.72 -42.35
N ALA A 45 -21.79 0.78 -41.53
CA ALA A 45 -22.90 -0.07 -41.94
C ALA A 45 -23.67 -0.62 -40.73
N THR A 46 -24.77 0.07 -40.42
CA THR A 46 -25.86 -0.38 -39.55
C THR A 46 -26.45 -1.68 -40.07
N THR A 47 -26.35 -2.76 -39.29
CA THR A 47 -27.17 -3.97 -39.50
C THR A 47 -27.99 -4.24 -38.23
N PRO A 48 -29.33 -4.35 -38.32
CA PRO A 48 -30.17 -4.62 -37.15
C PRO A 48 -30.03 -6.09 -36.73
N MET A 49 -29.81 -6.32 -35.44
CA MET A 49 -29.88 -7.65 -34.82
C MET A 49 -31.31 -8.22 -34.90
N PRO A 50 -31.48 -9.54 -35.12
CA PRO A 50 -32.77 -10.19 -35.03
C PRO A 50 -33.30 -10.20 -33.57
N PRO A 51 -34.63 -10.22 -33.36
CA PRO A 51 -35.22 -10.25 -32.03
C PRO A 51 -34.87 -11.56 -31.32
N GLN A 52 -34.17 -11.45 -30.19
CA GLN A 52 -33.98 -12.57 -29.28
C GLN A 52 -35.27 -12.83 -28.50
N THR A 53 -35.81 -14.02 -28.69
CA THR A 53 -36.97 -14.57 -27.99
C THR A 53 -36.68 -14.63 -26.50
N THR A 54 -37.47 -13.92 -25.70
CA THR A 54 -37.53 -14.01 -24.24
C THR A 54 -38.12 -15.36 -23.82
N ASP A 55 -37.26 -16.27 -23.39
CA ASP A 55 -37.65 -17.34 -22.46
C ASP A 55 -37.20 -16.93 -21.05
N GLU A 56 -38.17 -16.48 -20.23
CA GLU A 56 -37.96 -16.24 -18.80
C GLU A 56 -37.79 -17.57 -18.06
N PRO A 57 -36.66 -17.81 -17.35
CA PRO A 57 -36.60 -18.86 -16.36
C PRO A 57 -37.35 -18.40 -15.11
N LYS A 58 -38.57 -18.89 -14.95
CA LYS A 58 -39.30 -18.89 -13.67
C LYS A 58 -38.46 -19.56 -12.58
N GLY A 59 -38.17 -18.80 -11.53
CA GLY A 59 -37.76 -19.35 -10.24
C GLY A 59 -36.29 -19.12 -9.87
N SER A 60 -35.80 -17.88 -9.92
CA SER A 60 -34.59 -17.52 -9.18
C SER A 60 -34.91 -17.54 -7.67
N LYS A 61 -34.60 -18.67 -7.03
CA LYS A 61 -34.38 -18.72 -5.58
C LYS A 61 -33.38 -17.61 -5.27
N LYS A 62 -33.77 -16.60 -4.49
CA LYS A 62 -32.83 -15.59 -3.97
C LYS A 62 -31.69 -16.35 -3.30
N ALA A 63 -30.54 -16.38 -3.97
CA ALA A 63 -29.33 -16.93 -3.38
C ALA A 63 -29.13 -16.15 -2.08
N SER A 64 -29.24 -16.86 -0.95
CA SER A 64 -28.85 -16.34 0.34
C SER A 64 -27.41 -15.88 0.17
N ALA A 65 -27.18 -14.56 0.13
CA ALA A 65 -25.85 -14.01 -0.01
C ALA A 65 -25.02 -14.57 1.15
N ALA A 66 -24.06 -15.44 0.82
CA ALA A 66 -23.17 -16.00 1.82
C ALA A 66 -22.53 -14.86 2.59
N LYS A 67 -22.56 -14.92 3.93
CA LYS A 67 -21.94 -13.89 4.76
C LYS A 67 -20.47 -13.76 4.35
N PRO A 68 -19.96 -12.53 4.13
CA PRO A 68 -18.56 -12.33 3.82
C PRO A 68 -17.72 -12.88 4.99
N GLY A 69 -16.74 -13.72 4.65
CA GLY A 69 -15.75 -14.23 5.61
C GLY A 69 -14.56 -13.28 5.75
N PRO A 70 -13.71 -13.50 6.75
CA PRO A 70 -12.58 -12.63 7.05
C PRO A 70 -11.61 -12.52 5.88
N GLY A 71 -11.13 -11.32 5.58
CA GLY A 71 -10.17 -11.09 4.52
C GLY A 71 -9.09 -10.13 4.96
N PHE A 72 -8.27 -9.70 4.00
CA PHE A 72 -7.22 -8.74 4.29
C PHE A 72 -7.01 -7.74 3.16
N ILE A 73 -6.54 -6.56 3.52
CA ILE A 73 -6.18 -5.46 2.63
C ILE A 73 -4.69 -5.19 2.83
N GLU A 74 -3.94 -5.06 1.74
CA GLU A 74 -2.56 -4.58 1.76
C GLU A 74 -2.47 -3.27 0.98
N MET A 75 -1.92 -2.23 1.60
CA MET A 75 -1.53 -0.99 0.90
C MET A 75 -0.02 -0.87 0.90
N ARG A 76 0.55 -0.48 -0.24
CA ARG A 76 1.97 -0.21 -0.39
C ARG A 76 2.19 1.27 -0.62
N MET A 77 3.17 1.81 0.08
CA MET A 77 3.44 3.23 0.09
C MET A 77 4.92 3.54 -0.06
N THR A 78 5.21 4.64 -0.73
CA THR A 78 6.55 5.22 -0.89
C THR A 78 6.48 6.73 -0.63
N PRO A 79 7.62 7.40 -0.44
CA PRO A 79 7.68 8.85 -0.58
C PRO A 79 6.98 9.33 -1.86
N ALA A 80 6.26 10.44 -1.76
CA ALA A 80 5.55 11.03 -2.92
C ALA A 80 6.52 11.68 -3.92
N GLU A 81 7.68 12.11 -3.43
CA GLU A 81 8.78 12.67 -4.20
C GLU A 81 10.01 11.82 -3.95
N TRP A 82 10.98 11.86 -4.86
CA TRP A 82 12.26 11.19 -4.64
C TRP A 82 12.95 11.79 -3.40
N THR A 83 13.49 10.93 -2.54
CA THR A 83 14.17 11.37 -1.31
C THR A 83 15.47 10.61 -1.13
N ASP A 84 16.49 11.29 -0.62
CA ASP A 84 17.77 10.68 -0.21
C ASP A 84 17.64 9.64 0.92
N LYS A 85 16.46 9.58 1.56
CA LYS A 85 16.14 8.66 2.67
C LYS A 85 14.98 7.75 2.28
N PRO A 86 15.18 6.86 1.28
CA PRO A 86 14.10 6.04 0.76
C PRO A 86 13.55 5.13 1.87
N TRP A 87 12.24 5.06 1.91
CA TRP A 87 11.50 4.10 2.73
C TRP A 87 10.40 3.48 1.89
N VAL A 88 10.01 2.26 2.26
CA VAL A 88 8.83 1.59 1.70
C VAL A 88 7.95 1.18 2.87
N ALA A 89 6.65 1.46 2.78
CA ALA A 89 5.71 1.07 3.80
C ALA A 89 4.68 0.07 3.28
N PHE A 90 4.33 -0.88 4.14
CA PHE A 90 3.31 -1.89 3.91
C PHE A 90 2.29 -1.81 5.04
N LEU A 91 1.06 -1.51 4.70
CA LEU A 91 -0.06 -1.52 5.63
C LEU A 91 -0.87 -2.79 5.37
N VAL A 92 -0.86 -3.74 6.30
CA VAL A 92 -1.61 -4.99 6.19
C VAL A 92 -2.72 -5.00 7.23
N ILE A 93 -3.96 -5.06 6.77
CA ILE A 93 -5.17 -5.02 7.60
C ILE A 93 -5.91 -6.34 7.44
N GLY A 94 -6.11 -7.06 8.54
CA GLY A 94 -7.11 -8.12 8.62
C GLY A 94 -8.44 -7.53 9.05
N CYS A 95 -9.54 -7.94 8.42
CA CYS A 95 -10.90 -7.50 8.77
C CYS A 95 -11.92 -8.60 8.51
N GLU A 96 -13.05 -8.54 9.22
CA GLU A 96 -14.09 -9.57 9.09
C GLU A 96 -14.89 -9.46 7.79
N ASP A 97 -15.01 -8.24 7.25
CA ASP A 97 -15.84 -7.94 6.08
C ASP A 97 -15.13 -6.90 5.19
N VAL A 98 -14.28 -7.39 4.28
CA VAL A 98 -13.54 -6.55 3.31
C VAL A 98 -14.49 -5.70 2.46
N PRO A 99 -15.57 -6.25 1.85
CA PRO A 99 -16.52 -5.43 1.10
C PRO A 99 -17.07 -4.27 1.91
N ARG A 100 -17.50 -4.51 3.15
CA ARG A 100 -18.02 -3.45 4.02
C ARG A 100 -16.96 -2.41 4.34
N LEU A 101 -15.74 -2.81 4.70
CA LEU A 101 -14.67 -1.87 5.03
C LEU A 101 -14.32 -0.97 3.83
N MET A 102 -14.28 -1.54 2.61
CA MET A 102 -14.07 -0.77 1.39
C MET A 102 -15.26 0.16 1.06
N ARG A 103 -16.50 -0.24 1.40
CA ARG A 103 -17.71 0.56 1.18
C ARG A 103 -17.79 1.77 2.11
N GLU A 104 -17.58 1.52 3.40
CA GLU A 104 -17.71 2.53 4.46
C GLU A 104 -16.49 3.45 4.50
N GLY A 105 -15.38 2.98 3.93
CA GLY A 105 -14.10 3.65 3.90
C GLY A 105 -13.22 3.21 5.06
N PHE A 106 -11.96 2.93 4.75
CA PHE A 106 -10.95 2.62 5.74
C PHE A 106 -10.26 3.91 6.18
N PHE A 107 -10.49 4.32 7.42
CA PHE A 107 -9.88 5.49 8.05
C PHE A 107 -9.09 5.06 9.27
N TRP A 108 -7.85 5.52 9.35
CA TRP A 108 -6.98 5.30 10.51
C TRP A 108 -6.09 6.51 10.74
N SER A 109 -5.60 6.65 11.96
CA SER A 109 -4.70 7.73 12.37
C SER A 109 -3.66 7.22 13.37
N THR A 110 -2.83 8.13 13.89
CA THR A 110 -1.93 7.84 15.01
C THR A 110 -2.67 7.35 16.25
N GLU A 111 -3.94 7.70 16.41
CA GLU A 111 -4.74 7.21 17.54
C GLU A 111 -5.01 5.71 17.45
N ASN A 112 -5.02 5.12 16.25
CA ASN A 112 -5.25 3.69 16.07
C ASN A 112 -4.00 2.84 16.39
N VAL A 113 -2.85 3.47 16.61
CA VAL A 113 -1.61 2.77 16.99
C VAL A 113 -1.77 2.20 18.39
N VAL A 114 -1.54 0.90 18.52
CA VAL A 114 -1.52 0.22 19.82
C VAL A 114 -0.18 0.54 20.49
N PRO A 115 -0.18 1.24 21.64
CA PRO A 115 1.05 1.56 22.36
C PRO A 115 1.85 0.29 22.71
N GLU A 116 3.17 0.42 22.77
CA GLU A 116 4.11 -0.62 23.24
C GLU A 116 4.19 -1.92 22.42
N GLU A 117 3.31 -2.15 21.44
CA GLU A 117 3.39 -3.31 20.55
C GLU A 117 4.32 -3.11 19.33
N GLY A 118 4.81 -1.88 19.12
CA GLY A 118 5.72 -1.56 18.02
C GLY A 118 7.17 -1.99 18.28
N TYR A 119 7.89 -2.40 17.23
CA TYR A 119 9.27 -2.88 17.34
C TYR A 119 10.10 -2.57 16.08
N ILE A 120 11.42 -2.66 16.19
CA ILE A 120 12.35 -2.64 15.05
C ILE A 120 12.98 -4.02 14.90
N SER A 121 13.17 -4.47 13.66
CA SER A 121 13.86 -5.72 13.34
C SER A 121 14.55 -5.66 11.98
N ASP A 122 15.47 -6.58 11.73
CA ASP A 122 16.12 -6.72 10.42
C ASP A 122 15.41 -7.74 9.51
N ASN A 123 14.30 -8.31 9.97
CA ASN A 123 13.48 -9.24 9.19
C ASN A 123 12.60 -8.45 8.19
N ILE A 124 13.17 -8.05 7.08
CA ILE A 124 12.50 -7.32 6.00
C ILE A 124 11.78 -8.27 5.03
N ARG A 125 10.86 -7.73 4.21
CA ARG A 125 10.27 -8.50 3.12
C ARG A 125 11.30 -8.71 2.02
N LYS A 126 11.26 -9.87 1.36
CA LYS A 126 12.17 -10.19 0.24
C LYS A 126 12.11 -9.16 -0.88
N GLU A 127 10.94 -8.58 -1.15
CA GLU A 127 10.81 -7.55 -2.20
C GLU A 127 11.58 -6.26 -1.87
N CYS A 128 11.92 -6.03 -0.59
CA CYS A 128 12.70 -4.87 -0.16
C CYS A 128 14.21 -5.11 -0.20
N GLU A 129 14.67 -6.36 -0.29
CA GLU A 129 16.11 -6.70 -0.35
C GLU A 129 16.76 -6.09 -1.59
N GLY A 130 16.07 -6.18 -2.74
CA GLY A 130 16.54 -5.58 -4.00
C GLY A 130 16.58 -4.04 -3.99
N LEU A 131 15.95 -3.39 -3.01
CA LEU A 131 15.99 -1.94 -2.81
C LEU A 131 17.08 -1.51 -1.81
N GLY A 132 17.93 -2.45 -1.37
CA GLY A 132 18.97 -2.20 -0.37
C GLY A 132 18.43 -1.91 1.04
N CYS A 133 17.14 -2.16 1.29
CA CYS A 133 16.59 -2.05 2.64
C CYS A 133 17.22 -3.11 3.55
N ARG A 134 17.44 -2.76 4.82
CA ARG A 134 18.05 -3.67 5.81
C ARG A 134 17.30 -3.70 7.12
N HIS A 135 16.55 -2.64 7.40
CA HIS A 135 15.84 -2.48 8.66
C HIS A 135 14.35 -2.37 8.40
N LYS A 136 13.57 -2.79 9.38
CA LYS A 136 12.11 -2.69 9.43
C LYS A 136 11.66 -2.13 10.77
N ARG A 137 10.71 -1.21 10.75
CA ARG A 137 9.96 -0.78 11.93
C ARG A 137 8.50 -1.18 11.75
N THR A 138 7.94 -1.81 12.77
CA THR A 138 6.56 -2.29 12.79
C THR A 138 5.76 -1.53 13.83
N TRP A 139 4.56 -1.08 13.46
CA TRP A 139 3.52 -0.61 14.37
C TRP A 139 2.33 -1.54 14.27
N ILE A 140 1.72 -1.88 15.41
CA ILE A 140 0.42 -2.54 15.42
C ILE A 140 -0.67 -1.48 15.46
N ILE A 141 -1.70 -1.67 14.64
CA ILE A 141 -2.84 -0.76 14.56
C ILE A 141 -4.14 -1.55 14.70
N ALA A 142 -5.13 -0.94 15.33
CA ALA A 142 -6.43 -1.57 15.50
C ALA A 142 -7.56 -0.55 15.46
N ASP A 143 -8.74 -1.03 15.07
CA ASP A 143 -9.97 -0.28 15.20
C ASP A 143 -10.25 0.04 16.67
N LYS A 144 -10.60 1.29 16.95
CA LYS A 144 -10.98 1.77 18.28
C LYS A 144 -12.50 1.77 18.40
N ALA A 145 -13.09 0.58 18.36
CA ALA A 145 -14.50 0.46 18.63
C ALA A 145 -14.73 0.57 20.14
N ASN A 146 -15.25 1.73 20.58
CA ASN A 146 -15.70 1.95 21.96
C ASN A 146 -16.83 0.95 22.27
N ASP A 147 -16.49 -0.20 22.86
CA ASP A 147 -17.39 -1.26 23.36
C ASP A 147 -17.77 -2.38 22.37
N LYS A 148 -17.12 -2.49 21.21
CA LYS A 148 -17.28 -3.64 20.30
C LYS A 148 -15.94 -4.27 19.96
N ALA A 149 -15.98 -5.53 19.50
CA ALA A 149 -14.80 -6.15 18.92
C ALA A 149 -14.27 -5.29 17.76
N PRO A 150 -12.94 -5.07 17.64
CA PRO A 150 -12.35 -4.30 16.56
C PRO A 150 -12.78 -4.86 15.21
N GLN A 151 -13.30 -4.03 14.31
CA GLN A 151 -13.71 -4.50 12.98
C GLN A 151 -12.52 -4.89 12.10
N TRP A 152 -11.36 -4.34 12.43
CA TRP A 152 -10.11 -4.58 11.76
C TRP A 152 -8.93 -4.47 12.73
N LYS A 153 -7.90 -5.25 12.47
CA LYS A 153 -6.59 -5.17 13.13
C LYS A 153 -5.51 -5.35 12.07
N GLY A 154 -4.42 -4.64 12.21
CA GLY A 154 -3.36 -4.68 11.22
C GLY A 154 -2.00 -4.31 11.76
N ARG A 155 -1.06 -4.23 10.82
CA ARG A 155 0.29 -3.75 11.08
C ARG A 155 0.73 -2.82 9.96
N LEU A 156 1.44 -1.78 10.35
CA LEU A 156 2.22 -0.94 9.45
C LEU A 156 3.68 -1.36 9.57
N GLU A 157 4.28 -1.75 8.46
CA GLU A 157 5.70 -2.09 8.37
C GLU A 157 6.37 -1.02 7.51
N VAL A 158 7.42 -0.38 8.00
CA VAL A 158 8.24 0.57 7.23
C VAL A 158 9.64 0.02 7.14
N THR A 159 10.16 -0.14 5.92
CA THR A 159 11.52 -0.60 5.66
C THR A 159 12.37 0.53 5.12
N SER A 160 13.67 0.51 5.45
CA SER A 160 14.64 1.48 4.93
C SER A 160 16.06 0.89 4.94
N PRO A 161 16.97 1.39 4.08
CA PRO A 161 18.40 1.09 4.18
C PRO A 161 19.03 1.64 5.47
N LEU A 162 18.47 2.72 6.04
CA LEU A 162 19.04 3.44 7.17
C LEU A 162 18.17 3.32 8.41
N LEU A 163 18.76 2.82 9.51
CA LEU A 163 18.07 2.74 10.81
C LEU A 163 17.62 4.13 11.31
N ALA A 164 18.43 5.16 11.05
CA ALA A 164 18.11 6.55 11.41
C ALA A 164 16.81 7.05 10.76
N THR A 165 16.53 6.64 9.51
CA THR A 165 15.28 6.96 8.81
C THR A 165 14.09 6.36 9.56
N LEU A 166 14.19 5.10 9.98
CA LEU A 166 13.11 4.43 10.73
C LEU A 166 12.92 5.01 12.13
N ALA A 167 14.00 5.43 12.79
CA ALA A 167 13.93 6.07 14.10
C ALA A 167 13.23 7.44 14.02
N ALA A 168 13.50 8.21 12.96
CA ALA A 168 12.87 9.50 12.71
C ALA A 168 11.43 9.41 12.18
N PHE A 169 11.08 8.32 11.50
CA PHE A 169 9.77 8.11 10.88
C PHE A 169 8.62 8.26 11.89
N ARG A 170 7.56 8.98 11.51
CA ARG A 170 6.31 9.05 12.28
C ARG A 170 5.15 8.60 11.42
N VAL A 171 4.22 7.88 12.04
CA VAL A 171 2.99 7.40 11.39
C VAL A 171 2.19 8.53 10.73
N LYS A 172 2.17 9.73 11.34
CA LYS A 172 1.51 10.92 10.79
C LYS A 172 2.12 11.45 9.49
N ASP A 173 3.33 11.01 9.13
CA ASP A 173 4.00 11.41 7.90
C ASP A 173 3.43 10.65 6.68
N LEU A 174 2.64 9.59 6.92
CA LEU A 174 1.93 8.86 5.88
C LEU A 174 0.67 9.62 5.44
N SER A 175 0.50 9.70 4.12
CA SER A 175 -0.66 10.27 3.48
C SER A 175 -1.16 9.38 2.34
N ARG A 176 -2.37 9.64 1.86
CA ARG A 176 -2.93 8.95 0.69
C ARG A 176 -2.07 9.11 -0.57
N LYS A 177 -1.32 10.21 -0.69
CA LYS A 177 -0.43 10.45 -1.84
C LYS A 177 0.76 9.50 -1.87
N ASN A 178 1.09 8.88 -0.73
CA ASN A 178 2.16 7.90 -0.65
C ASN A 178 1.75 6.54 -1.21
N VAL A 179 0.44 6.25 -1.32
CA VAL A 179 -0.06 4.95 -1.74
C VAL A 179 0.15 4.79 -3.24
N TYR A 180 1.00 3.83 -3.62
CA TYR A 180 1.21 3.49 -5.03
C TYR A 180 0.43 2.26 -5.47
N ALA A 181 0.13 1.35 -4.53
CA ALA A 181 -0.64 0.14 -4.79
C ALA A 181 -1.51 -0.25 -3.59
N SER A 182 -2.63 -0.90 -3.87
CA SER A 182 -3.54 -1.46 -2.87
C SER A 182 -4.19 -2.73 -3.41
N TYR A 183 -4.29 -3.72 -2.53
CA TYR A 183 -4.77 -5.06 -2.85
C TYR A 183 -5.76 -5.49 -1.78
N ALA A 184 -6.75 -6.29 -2.16
CA ALA A 184 -7.60 -6.95 -1.18
C ALA A 184 -7.86 -8.41 -1.55
N TRP A 185 -7.91 -9.27 -0.53
CA TRP A 185 -8.15 -10.70 -0.68
C TRP A 185 -9.34 -11.12 0.18
N ASN A 186 -10.14 -12.05 -0.34
CA ASN A 186 -11.20 -12.69 0.43
C ASN A 186 -10.66 -13.80 1.36
N TRP A 187 -11.54 -14.40 2.15
CA TRP A 187 -11.22 -15.50 3.07
C TRP A 187 -10.64 -16.75 2.40
N ALA A 188 -10.88 -16.93 1.10
CA ALA A 188 -10.31 -18.02 0.31
C ALA A 188 -8.93 -17.68 -0.29
N GLY A 189 -8.34 -16.54 0.10
CA GLY A 189 -7.06 -16.06 -0.39
C GLY A 189 -7.08 -15.62 -1.86
N LYS A 190 -8.27 -15.38 -2.43
CA LYS A 190 -8.41 -14.88 -3.81
C LYS A 190 -8.34 -13.37 -3.82
N LEU A 191 -7.54 -12.82 -4.73
CA LEU A 191 -7.43 -11.38 -4.96
C LEU A 191 -8.75 -10.88 -5.55
N ILE A 192 -9.41 -9.95 -4.87
CA ILE A 192 -10.73 -9.39 -5.23
C ILE A 192 -10.68 -7.89 -5.53
N TYR A 193 -9.54 -7.24 -5.27
CA TYR A 193 -9.31 -5.85 -5.63
C TYR A 193 -7.82 -5.66 -5.91
N ASN A 194 -7.53 -4.93 -6.99
CA ASN A 194 -6.17 -4.54 -7.35
C ASN A 194 -6.15 -3.09 -7.83
N TYR A 195 -5.29 -2.30 -7.23
CA TYR A 195 -4.91 -0.97 -7.66
C TYR A 195 -3.40 -0.87 -7.66
N ASP A 196 -2.80 -0.48 -8.78
CA ASP A 196 -1.41 -0.11 -8.93
C ASP A 196 -1.32 0.98 -10.00
N TYR A 197 -0.94 2.21 -9.63
CA TYR A 197 -0.92 3.31 -10.62
C TYR A 197 0.12 3.08 -11.71
N ARG A 198 1.14 2.24 -11.45
CA ARG A 198 2.21 1.95 -12.40
C ARG A 198 1.76 0.99 -13.49
N TYR A 199 0.70 0.20 -13.21
CA TYR A 199 0.14 -0.79 -14.12
C TYR A 199 -1.39 -0.64 -14.20
N PRO A 200 -1.91 0.49 -14.72
CA PRO A 200 -3.34 0.79 -14.66
C PRO A 200 -4.20 -0.23 -15.40
N LYS A 201 -3.67 -0.88 -16.43
CA LYS A 201 -4.34 -1.96 -17.19
C LYS A 201 -4.62 -3.21 -16.35
N HIS A 202 -3.96 -3.37 -15.21
CA HIS A 202 -4.13 -4.51 -14.32
C HIS A 202 -5.09 -4.21 -13.17
N ASN A 203 -5.60 -2.98 -13.06
CA ASN A 203 -6.49 -2.60 -11.98
C ASN A 203 -7.87 -3.22 -12.18
N PHE A 204 -8.44 -3.74 -11.10
CA PHE A 204 -9.77 -4.34 -11.13
C PHE A 204 -10.42 -4.31 -9.74
N ASN A 205 -11.74 -4.47 -9.72
CA ASN A 205 -12.55 -4.47 -8.52
C ASN A 205 -13.69 -5.49 -8.63
N CYS A 206 -13.51 -6.68 -8.06
CA CYS A 206 -14.51 -7.75 -8.10
C CYS A 206 -15.63 -7.57 -7.03
N ILE A 207 -15.60 -6.47 -6.26
CA ILE A 207 -16.60 -6.20 -5.22
C ILE A 207 -17.71 -5.30 -5.76
N TYR A 208 -17.35 -4.35 -6.63
CA TYR A 208 -18.24 -3.33 -7.18
C TYR A 208 -18.29 -3.32 -8.70
N ASP A 209 -17.58 -4.24 -9.37
CA ASP A 209 -17.35 -4.22 -10.82
C ASP A 209 -16.85 -2.83 -11.27
N ASP A 210 -17.58 -2.18 -12.16
CA ASP A 210 -17.26 -0.85 -12.70
C ASP A 210 -17.84 0.31 -11.86
N GLU A 211 -18.56 0.03 -10.77
CA GLU A 211 -19.11 1.10 -9.94
C GLU A 211 -17.99 1.82 -9.17
N PRO A 212 -17.90 3.16 -9.27
CA PRO A 212 -16.94 3.91 -8.49
C PRO A 212 -17.28 3.78 -7.00
N LEU A 213 -16.25 3.56 -6.18
CA LEU A 213 -16.40 3.56 -4.72
C LEU A 213 -17.09 4.86 -4.30
N LYS A 214 -18.28 4.75 -3.71
CA LYS A 214 -19.02 5.90 -3.21
C LYS A 214 -18.15 6.60 -2.18
N VAL A 215 -17.65 7.79 -2.52
CA VAL A 215 -16.89 8.61 -1.58
C VAL A 215 -17.82 8.93 -0.42
N ALA A 216 -17.50 8.41 0.77
CA ALA A 216 -18.28 8.69 1.98
C ALA A 216 -18.29 10.21 2.19
N ARG A 217 -19.45 10.85 1.95
CA ARG A 217 -19.66 12.25 2.30
C ARG A 217 -19.54 12.34 3.81
N ARG A 218 -18.53 13.07 4.31
CA ARG A 218 -18.49 13.48 5.71
C ARG A 218 -19.84 14.13 6.01
N LYS A 219 -20.61 13.54 6.93
CA LYS A 219 -21.71 14.26 7.55
C LYS A 219 -21.07 15.42 8.30
N THR A 220 -21.11 16.60 7.70
CA THR A 220 -20.88 17.84 8.43
C THR A 220 -22.00 17.94 9.44
N ASN A 221 -21.69 17.62 10.70
CA ASN A 221 -22.53 18.03 11.80
C ASN A 221 -22.45 19.56 11.82
N ALA A 222 -23.51 20.21 11.34
CA ALA A 222 -23.73 21.61 11.61
C ALA A 222 -24.26 21.69 13.05
N GLU A 223 -23.46 22.31 13.94
CA GLU A 223 -23.96 23.03 15.10
C GLU A 223 -24.08 24.50 14.74
#